data_AF-A0A412YYW7-F1
#
_entry.id   AF-A0A412YYW7-F1
#
_cell.length_a   1.000
_cell.length_b   1.000
_cell.length_c   1.000
_cell.angle_alpha   90.00
_cell.angle_beta   90.00
_cell.angle_gamma   90.00
#
_symmetry.space_group_name_H-M   'P 1'
#
loop_
_entity.id
_entity.type
_entity.pdbx_description
1 polymer ?
#
loop_
_entity_poly.entity_id
_entity_poly.type
_entity_poly.pdbx_seq_one_letter_code
_entity_poly.pdbx_strand_id
1 'polypeptide(L)'
;MLKDYSLRQYALAYAKVGMAVFPLVPKSKNPATQHGFQDATTDFNQIDKWWMKNPNYNIGIATGQVSGGLIVIDLDIDKEKGKHGNETLRDWEAEQGQLPDT
;
A
#
# COMPACT_ATOMS: atom_id res chain seq x y z
N MET A 1 11.51 0.41 -24.44
CA MET A 1 11.43 1.49 -23.44
C MET A 1 10.37 1.10 -22.44
N LEU A 2 10.73 0.88 -21.17
CA LEU A 2 9.75 0.82 -20.09
C LEU A 2 9.12 2.21 -19.97
N LYS A 3 7.79 2.29 -19.96
CA LYS A 3 7.10 3.56 -19.70
C LYS A 3 7.28 3.90 -18.22
N ASP A 4 7.93 5.02 -17.93
CA ASP A 4 7.93 5.58 -16.58
C ASP A 4 6.55 6.18 -16.30
N TYR A 5 5.76 5.49 -15.49
CA TYR A 5 4.48 5.99 -15.02
C TYR A 5 4.68 6.89 -13.79
N SER A 6 3.95 8.00 -13.73
CA SER A 6 3.89 8.86 -12.56
C SER A 6 3.22 8.16 -11.37
N LEU A 7 3.51 8.60 -10.14
CA LEU A 7 2.82 8.10 -8.93
C LEU A 7 1.31 8.31 -8.99
N ARG A 8 0.83 9.38 -9.64
CA ARG A 8 -0.59 9.56 -9.94
C ARG A 8 -1.16 8.40 -10.75
N GLN A 9 -0.48 7.99 -11.82
CA GLN A 9 -0.95 6.91 -12.69
C GLN A 9 -0.99 5.57 -11.95
N TYR A 10 -0.02 5.31 -11.07
CA TYR A 10 -0.07 4.14 -10.19
C TYR A 10 -1.21 4.23 -9.17
N ALA A 11 -1.44 5.38 -8.53
CA ALA A 11 -2.54 5.58 -7.59
C ALA A 11 -3.91 5.31 -8.24
N LEU A 12 -4.12 5.82 -9.46
CA LEU A 12 -5.32 5.54 -10.25
C LEU A 12 -5.43 4.07 -10.66
N ALA A 13 -4.32 3.41 -10.97
CA ALA A 13 -4.31 1.99 -11.30
C ALA A 13 -4.68 1.11 -10.09
N TYR A 14 -4.21 1.45 -8.89
CA TYR A 14 -4.60 0.78 -7.64
C TYR A 14 -6.08 0.99 -7.33
N ALA A 15 -6.57 2.22 -7.45
CA ALA A 15 -8.00 2.51 -7.29
C ALA A 15 -8.87 1.74 -8.29
N LYS A 16 -8.39 1.57 -9.53
CA LYS A 16 -9.09 0.78 -10.57
C LYS A 16 -9.32 -0.68 -10.17
N VAL A 17 -8.40 -1.27 -9.39
CA VAL A 17 -8.53 -2.65 -8.89
C VAL A 17 -9.15 -2.72 -7.50
N GLY A 18 -9.76 -1.62 -7.03
CA GLY A 18 -10.49 -1.57 -5.77
C GLY A 18 -9.64 -1.28 -4.54
N MET A 19 -8.37 -0.91 -4.68
CA MET A 19 -7.53 -0.51 -3.55
C MET A 19 -7.74 0.96 -3.21
N ALA A 20 -8.19 1.27 -2.00
CA ALA A 20 -8.39 2.62 -1.53
C ALA A 20 -7.04 3.29 -1.23
N VAL A 21 -6.73 4.37 -1.94
CA VAL A 21 -5.45 5.09 -1.85
C VAL A 21 -5.58 6.43 -1.14
N PHE A 22 -4.48 6.92 -0.58
CA PHE A 22 -4.35 8.27 -0.05
C PHE A 22 -2.92 8.80 -0.27
N PRO A 23 -2.71 10.13 -0.38
CA PRO A 23 -1.40 10.70 -0.55
C PRO A 23 -0.62 10.69 0.76
N LEU A 24 0.68 10.42 0.65
CA LEU A 24 1.67 10.59 1.72
C LEU A 24 2.60 11.76 1.38
N VAL A 25 3.04 12.50 2.40
CA VAL A 25 4.05 13.56 2.24
C VAL A 25 5.32 12.95 1.62
N PRO A 26 5.93 13.58 0.60
CA PRO A 26 7.05 12.99 -0.15
C PRO A 26 8.20 12.57 0.77
N LYS A 27 8.78 11.39 0.51
CA LYS A 27 9.89 10.82 1.30
C LYS A 27 9.60 10.65 2.79
N SER A 28 8.32 10.48 3.15
CA SER A 28 7.90 10.21 4.52
C SER A 28 6.82 9.12 4.56
N LYS A 29 6.47 8.70 5.77
CA LYS A 29 5.33 7.81 6.05
C LYS A 29 4.10 8.57 6.59
N ASN A 30 4.08 9.90 6.49
CA ASN A 30 3.01 10.73 7.03
C ASN A 30 1.91 10.98 5.97
N PRO A 31 0.62 10.76 6.29
CA PRO A 31 -0.48 11.16 5.41
C PRO A 31 -0.48 12.65 5.09
N ALA A 32 -0.84 13.00 3.86
CA ALA A 32 -1.03 14.37 3.38
C ALA A 32 -2.52 14.77 3.33
N THR A 33 -3.36 14.04 4.05
CA THR A 33 -4.82 14.19 4.17
C THR A 33 -5.19 14.74 5.55
N GLN A 34 -6.43 15.18 5.72
CA GLN A 34 -6.88 15.79 6.98
C GLN A 34 -7.09 14.72 8.07
N HIS A 35 -7.68 13.57 7.70
CA HIS A 35 -8.00 12.48 8.63
C HIS A 35 -7.08 11.26 8.45
N GLY A 36 -5.87 11.48 7.94
CA GLY A 36 -4.90 10.42 7.74
C GLY A 36 -5.38 9.37 6.73
N PHE A 37 -5.10 8.10 7.01
CA PHE A 37 -5.51 6.99 6.12
C PHE A 37 -7.04 6.82 6.03
N GLN A 38 -7.82 7.42 6.94
CA GLN A 38 -9.29 7.32 6.91
C GLN A 38 -9.91 8.03 5.71
N ASP A 39 -9.18 8.99 5.11
CA ASP A 39 -9.58 9.65 3.87
C ASP A 39 -9.27 8.81 2.60
N ALA A 40 -8.75 7.60 2.75
CA ALA A 40 -8.43 6.74 1.61
C ALA A 40 -9.66 6.45 0.74
N THR A 41 -9.49 6.50 -0.58
CA THR A 41 -10.60 6.43 -1.52
C THR A 41 -10.22 5.73 -2.81
N THR A 42 -11.24 5.23 -3.52
CA THR A 42 -11.14 4.75 -4.90
C THR A 42 -11.72 5.76 -5.90
N ASP A 43 -12.20 6.93 -5.45
CA ASP A 43 -12.70 7.99 -6.34
C ASP A 43 -11.55 8.66 -7.12
N PHE A 44 -11.56 8.41 -8.43
CA PHE A 44 -10.56 8.92 -9.38
C PHE A 44 -10.47 10.44 -9.35
N ASN A 45 -11.59 11.14 -9.16
CA ASN A 45 -11.60 12.60 -9.13
C ASN A 45 -10.87 13.14 -7.89
N GLN A 46 -11.05 12.49 -6.75
CA GLN A 46 -10.38 12.88 -5.52
C GLN A 46 -8.87 12.58 -5.59
N ILE A 47 -8.51 11.43 -6.15
CA ILE A 47 -7.11 11.04 -6.38
C ILE A 47 -6.43 12.04 -7.32
N ASP A 48 -7.09 12.41 -8.41
CA ASP A 48 -6.58 13.42 -9.34
C ASP A 48 -6.36 14.77 -8.66
N LYS A 49 -7.31 15.23 -7.84
CA LYS A 49 -7.17 16.48 -7.08
C LYS A 49 -5.95 16.46 -6.15
N TRP A 50 -5.67 15.36 -5.47
CA TRP A 50 -4.50 15.25 -4.60
C TRP A 50 -3.19 15.39 -5.38
N TRP A 51 -3.04 14.68 -6.50
CA TRP A 51 -1.80 14.73 -7.30
C TRP A 51 -1.69 15.99 -8.17
N MET A 52 -2.80 16.66 -8.50
CA MET A 52 -2.78 18.01 -9.07
C MET A 52 -2.24 19.04 -8.07
N LYS A 53 -2.57 18.89 -6.77
CA LYS A 53 -2.04 19.76 -5.70
C LYS A 53 -0.55 19.56 -5.48
N ASN A 54 -0.07 18.31 -5.51
CA ASN A 54 1.35 18.01 -5.47
C ASN A 54 1.67 16.72 -6.24
N PRO A 55 2.37 16.80 -7.39
CA PRO A 55 2.68 15.63 -8.20
C PRO A 55 3.69 14.68 -7.54
N ASN A 56 4.36 15.11 -6.47
CA ASN A 56 5.41 14.34 -5.79
C ASN A 56 4.89 13.55 -4.59
N TYR A 57 3.59 13.55 -4.29
CA TYR A 57 3.06 12.73 -3.20
C TYR A 57 3.38 11.25 -3.40
N ASN A 58 3.81 10.61 -2.31
CA ASN A 58 3.90 9.16 -2.20
C ASN A 58 2.49 8.56 -2.12
N ILE A 59 2.35 7.26 -2.35
CA ILE A 59 1.07 6.55 -2.31
C ILE A 59 0.98 5.73 -1.01
N GLY A 60 -0.11 5.91 -0.27
CA GLY A 60 -0.55 4.98 0.76
C GLY A 60 -1.77 4.20 0.28
N ILE A 61 -1.93 2.97 0.77
CA ILE A 61 -3.13 2.14 0.55
C ILE A 61 -3.71 1.80 1.93
N ALA A 62 -5.01 2.06 2.14
CA ALA A 62 -5.69 1.61 3.33
C ALA A 62 -6.08 0.14 3.17
N THR A 63 -5.49 -0.74 3.97
CA THR A 63 -5.78 -2.19 3.93
C THR A 63 -7.14 -2.52 4.56
N GLY A 64 -7.54 -3.78 4.52
CA GLY A 64 -8.79 -4.28 5.08
C GLY A 64 -9.98 -4.08 4.15
N GLN A 65 -11.18 -4.03 4.72
CA GLN A 65 -12.45 -4.07 3.98
C GLN A 65 -12.62 -2.93 2.97
N VAL A 66 -12.06 -1.75 3.25
CA VAL A 66 -12.08 -0.60 2.32
C VAL A 66 -11.35 -0.90 1.00
N SER A 67 -10.42 -1.86 1.01
CA SER A 67 -9.70 -2.37 -0.16
C SER A 67 -10.05 -3.83 -0.45
N GLY A 68 -11.32 -4.22 -0.32
CA GLY A 68 -11.79 -5.56 -0.65
C GLY A 68 -11.27 -6.67 0.28
N GLY A 69 -10.87 -6.32 1.51
CA GLY A 69 -10.33 -7.28 2.47
C GLY A 69 -8.82 -7.50 2.35
N LEU A 70 -8.09 -6.62 1.65
CA LEU A 70 -6.64 -6.70 1.49
C LEU A 70 -5.91 -6.84 2.84
N ILE A 71 -5.12 -7.90 2.99
CA ILE A 71 -4.20 -8.11 4.11
C ILE A 71 -2.78 -8.05 3.56
N VAL A 72 -1.87 -7.45 4.34
CA VAL A 72 -0.45 -7.34 3.98
C VAL A 72 0.36 -7.97 5.10
N ILE A 73 1.27 -8.88 4.72
CA ILE A 73 2.29 -9.44 5.61
C ILE A 73 3.62 -8.85 5.14
N ASP A 74 4.24 -8.05 6.00
CA ASP A 74 5.53 -7.42 5.72
C ASP A 74 6.66 -8.34 6.20
N LEU A 75 7.47 -8.83 5.27
CA LEU A 75 8.52 -9.83 5.54
C LEU A 75 9.88 -9.16 5.54
N ASP A 76 10.29 -8.66 6.70
CA ASP A 76 11.57 -7.99 6.90
C ASP A 76 12.69 -8.93 7.37
N ILE A 77 13.94 -8.46 7.26
CA ILE A 77 15.13 -9.12 7.81
C ILE A 77 15.68 -8.29 8.96
N ASP A 78 15.71 -8.86 10.17
CA ASP A 78 16.41 -8.31 11.33
C ASP A 78 17.76 -9.01 11.46
N LYS A 79 18.81 -8.37 10.91
CA LYS A 79 20.17 -8.91 10.88
C LYS A 79 20.79 -9.06 12.27
N GLU A 80 20.46 -8.19 13.20
CA GLU A 80 21.03 -8.24 14.55
C GLU A 80 20.51 -9.46 15.32
N LYS A 81 19.24 -9.80 15.10
CA LYS A 81 18.62 -10.99 15.72
C LYS A 81 18.73 -12.25 14.87
N GLY A 82 19.35 -12.17 13.69
CA GLY A 82 19.43 -13.28 12.74
C GLY A 82 18.04 -13.79 12.30
N LYS A 83 17.02 -12.92 12.28
CA LYS A 83 15.64 -13.30 11.94
C LYS A 83 15.32 -12.91 10.52
N HIS A 84 14.80 -13.87 9.78
CA HIS A 84 14.37 -13.72 8.40
C HIS A 84 12.86 -13.92 8.32
N GLY A 85 12.11 -12.90 7.90
CA GLY A 85 10.64 -12.94 7.89
C GLY A 85 10.07 -14.08 7.04
N ASN A 86 10.72 -14.41 5.92
CA ASN A 86 10.33 -15.54 5.05
C ASN A 86 10.50 -16.91 5.73
N GLU A 87 11.52 -17.09 6.57
CA GLU A 87 11.68 -18.31 7.37
C GLU A 87 10.62 -18.36 8.47
N THR A 88 10.37 -17.23 9.13
CA THR A 88 9.33 -17.11 10.15
C THR A 88 7.94 -17.44 9.60
N LEU A 89 7.61 -16.97 8.39
CA LEU A 89 6.33 -17.28 7.75
C LEU A 89 6.25 -18.77 7.39
N ARG A 90 7.34 -19.36 6.87
CA ARG A 90 7.36 -20.78 6.51
C ARG A 90 7.12 -21.69 7.73
N ASP A 91 7.75 -21.38 8.86
CA ASP A 91 7.54 -22.12 10.10
C ASP A 91 6.08 -21.99 10.58
N TRP A 92 5.53 -20.77 10.51
CA TRP A 92 4.12 -20.53 10.85
C TRP A 92 3.16 -21.31 9.93
N GLU A 93 3.39 -21.35 8.61
CA GLU A 93 2.55 -22.13 7.68
C GLU A 93 2.67 -23.65 7.90
N ALA A 94 3.83 -24.14 8.32
CA ALA A 94 4.00 -25.55 8.68
C ALA A 94 3.17 -25.95 9.91
N GLU A 95 2.96 -25.01 10.84
CA GLU A 95 2.18 -25.23 12.06
C GLU A 95 0.68 -24.97 11.86
N GLN A 96 0.31 -23.93 11.12
CA GLN A 96 -1.07 -23.42 11.03
C GLN A 96 -1.77 -23.74 9.71
N GLY A 97 -1.02 -24.18 8.69
CA GLY A 97 -1.49 -24.37 7.33
C GLY A 97 -1.10 -23.21 6.41
N GLN A 98 -1.18 -23.46 5.10
CA GLN A 98 -0.78 -22.49 4.08
C GLN A 98 -1.72 -21.30 4.02
N LEU A 99 -1.17 -20.13 3.67
CA LEU A 99 -2.00 -18.98 3.30
C LEU A 99 -2.82 -19.28 2.03
N PRO A 100 -3.98 -18.62 1.86
CA PRO A 100 -4.76 -18.74 0.63
C PRO A 100 -3.98 -18.27 -0.60
N ASP A 101 -4.35 -18.79 -1.77
CA ASP A 101 -3.88 -18.28 -3.05
C ASP A 101 -4.28 -16.79 -3.23
N THR A 102 -3.35 -15.98 -3.74
CA THR A 102 -3.48 -14.51 -3.89
C THR A 102 -3.48 -14.06 -5.35
#